data_AF-A0ABD0YW05-F1
#
_entry.id   AF-A0ABD0YW05-F1
#
_cell.length_a   1.000
_cell.length_b   1.000
_cell.length_c   1.000
_cell.angle_alpha   90.00
_cell.angle_beta   90.00
_cell.angle_gamma   90.00
#
_symmetry.space_group_name_H-M   'P 1'
#
loop_
_entity.id
_entity.type
_entity.pdbx_description
1 polymer ?
#
loop_
_entity_poly.entity_id
_entity_poly.type
_entity_poly.pdbx_seq_one_letter_code
_entity_poly.pdbx_strand_id
1 'polypeptide(L)'
;MAFLKNNFNFLLDKATSNLRLEPDWPTIIQICDLIRQGDVQPKYAVAAIKKKLASGNPHVAMFSLQVLESCVKNCGSLIHEEVGTKGYMELLRETVKTTTHENVKNKVLELLQTWAFAFRNSPKYRAVQDTVNIMKAEGYKFPTLKESDAMFSADTAPEWADGECCHRCRVLFGMVQRKHHCRACGQVFCGQCSSKSCTLPKFGIEREVRVCEACYEKVNK
;
A
#
# COMPACT_ATOMS: atom_id res chain seq x y z
N MET A 1 -21.27 10.83 -8.33
CA MET A 1 -20.89 9.86 -7.28
C MET A 1 -21.54 8.48 -7.42
N ALA A 2 -22.84 8.34 -7.68
CA ALA A 2 -23.48 7.02 -7.79
C ALA A 2 -22.96 6.17 -8.98
N PHE A 3 -22.73 6.81 -10.14
CA PHE A 3 -22.18 6.14 -11.32
C PHE A 3 -20.78 5.53 -11.10
N LEU A 4 -19.89 6.23 -10.41
CA LEU A 4 -18.53 5.75 -10.11
C LEU A 4 -18.54 4.58 -9.12
N LYS A 5 -19.43 4.62 -8.11
CA LYS A 5 -19.65 3.46 -7.22
C LYS A 5 -20.18 2.25 -7.98
N ASN A 6 -21.08 2.46 -8.94
CA ASN A 6 -21.60 1.39 -9.79
C ASN A 6 -20.52 0.80 -10.70
N ASN A 7 -19.64 1.63 -11.27
CA ASN A 7 -18.52 1.17 -12.08
C ASN A 7 -17.56 0.31 -11.25
N PHE A 8 -17.16 0.77 -10.05
CA PHE A 8 -16.32 -0.02 -9.16
C PHE A 8 -16.94 -1.37 -8.79
N ASN A 9 -18.21 -1.39 -8.42
CA ASN A 9 -18.90 -2.63 -8.08
C ASN A 9 -18.93 -3.60 -9.26
N PHE A 10 -19.21 -3.10 -10.47
CA PHE A 10 -19.18 -3.90 -11.68
C PHE A 10 -17.78 -4.52 -11.94
N LEU A 11 -16.71 -3.72 -11.82
CA LEU A 11 -15.35 -4.22 -11.96
C LEU A 11 -15.00 -5.24 -10.88
N LEU A 12 -15.40 -4.99 -9.63
CA LEU A 12 -15.18 -5.93 -8.53
C LEU A 12 -15.95 -7.24 -8.74
N ASP A 13 -17.21 -7.18 -9.20
CA ASP A 13 -18.00 -8.36 -9.55
C ASP A 13 -17.35 -9.16 -10.68
N LYS A 14 -16.85 -8.46 -11.71
CA LYS A 14 -16.15 -9.06 -12.85
C LYS A 14 -14.82 -9.73 -12.43
N ALA A 15 -14.04 -9.07 -11.57
CA ALA A 15 -12.76 -9.57 -11.06
C ALA A 15 -12.92 -10.74 -10.08
N THR A 16 -14.05 -10.82 -9.37
CA THR A 16 -14.32 -11.86 -8.34
C THR A 16 -15.32 -12.92 -8.79
N SER A 17 -15.65 -12.97 -10.08
CA SER A 17 -16.60 -13.95 -10.63
C SER A 17 -16.10 -15.38 -10.44
N ASN A 18 -16.98 -16.25 -9.94
CA ASN A 18 -16.70 -17.69 -9.80
C ASN A 18 -16.62 -18.44 -11.13
N LEU A 19 -16.95 -17.79 -12.25
CA LEU A 19 -16.79 -18.35 -13.59
C LEU A 19 -15.38 -18.17 -14.14
N ARG A 20 -14.51 -17.46 -13.41
CA ARG A 20 -13.11 -17.24 -13.79
C ARG A 20 -12.25 -18.44 -13.42
N LEU A 21 -11.39 -18.82 -14.36
CA LEU A 21 -10.34 -19.80 -14.13
C LEU A 21 -9.06 -19.15 -13.57
N GLU A 22 -8.84 -17.87 -13.90
CA GLU A 22 -7.64 -17.12 -13.54
C GLU A 22 -7.98 -15.66 -13.14
N PRO A 23 -7.06 -14.97 -12.42
CA PRO A 23 -7.29 -13.59 -12.00
C PRO A 23 -7.41 -12.64 -13.20
N ASP A 24 -8.42 -11.76 -13.21
CA ASP A 24 -8.56 -10.70 -14.21
C ASP A 24 -7.67 -9.50 -13.86
N TRP A 25 -6.37 -9.63 -14.10
CA TRP A 25 -5.39 -8.58 -13.84
C TRP A 25 -5.77 -7.22 -14.46
N PRO A 26 -6.19 -7.13 -15.74
CA PRO A 26 -6.65 -5.87 -16.31
C PRO A 26 -7.75 -5.19 -15.48
N THR A 27 -8.77 -5.95 -15.05
CA THR A 27 -9.85 -5.40 -14.21
C THR A 27 -9.35 -5.04 -12.80
N ILE A 28 -8.46 -5.84 -12.21
CA ILE A 28 -7.85 -5.57 -10.90
C ILE A 28 -7.03 -4.28 -10.91
N ILE A 29 -6.27 -4.02 -11.98
CA ILE A 29 -5.51 -2.77 -12.13
C ILE A 29 -6.45 -1.58 -12.28
N GLN A 30 -7.53 -1.70 -13.06
CA GLN A 30 -8.54 -0.63 -13.15
C GLN A 30 -9.18 -0.32 -11.78
N ILE A 31 -9.42 -1.33 -10.94
CA ILE A 31 -9.90 -1.14 -9.57
C ILE A 31 -8.89 -0.29 -8.76
N CYS A 32 -7.59 -0.59 -8.87
CA CYS A 32 -6.54 0.19 -8.22
C CYS A 32 -6.50 1.63 -8.74
N ASP A 33 -6.67 1.83 -10.04
CA ASP A 33 -6.67 3.15 -10.68
C ASP A 33 -7.81 4.03 -10.16
N LEU A 34 -9.02 3.48 -10.04
CA LEU A 34 -10.17 4.20 -9.48
C LEU A 34 -9.93 4.66 -8.03
N ILE A 35 -9.21 3.87 -7.24
CA ILE A 35 -8.85 4.26 -5.86
C ILE A 35 -7.79 5.37 -5.88
N ARG A 36 -6.73 5.23 -6.69
CA ARG A 36 -5.63 6.21 -6.79
C ARG A 36 -6.08 7.56 -7.34
N GLN A 37 -7.02 7.56 -8.29
CA GLN A 37 -7.57 8.77 -8.90
C GLN A 37 -8.64 9.44 -8.02
N GLY A 38 -9.03 8.81 -6.91
CA GLY A 38 -10.04 9.34 -6.00
C GLY A 38 -11.48 9.17 -6.47
N ASP A 39 -11.72 8.43 -7.55
CA ASP A 39 -13.06 8.10 -8.06
C ASP A 39 -13.85 7.23 -7.06
N VAL A 40 -13.12 6.46 -6.24
CA VAL A 40 -13.68 5.59 -5.20
C VAL A 40 -12.97 5.82 -3.88
N GLN A 41 -13.75 6.05 -2.83
CA GLN A 41 -13.23 6.21 -1.47
C GLN A 41 -12.63 4.88 -0.97
N PRO A 42 -11.40 4.88 -0.42
CA PRO A 42 -10.71 3.66 0.02
C PRO A 42 -11.52 2.82 1.01
N LYS A 43 -12.15 3.48 2.00
CA LYS A 43 -13.06 2.85 2.96
C LYS A 43 -14.21 2.08 2.30
N TYR A 44 -14.79 2.65 1.25
CA TYR A 44 -15.86 1.99 0.50
C TYR A 44 -15.32 0.79 -0.29
N ALA A 45 -14.18 0.95 -0.96
CA ALA A 45 -13.54 -0.13 -1.72
C ALA A 45 -13.20 -1.32 -0.82
N VAL A 46 -12.57 -1.09 0.32
CA VAL A 46 -12.20 -2.13 1.29
C VAL A 46 -13.43 -2.80 1.89
N ALA A 47 -14.51 -2.05 2.18
CA ALA A 47 -15.77 -2.62 2.64
C ALA A 47 -16.45 -3.52 1.59
N ALA A 48 -16.42 -3.13 0.32
CA ALA A 48 -16.96 -3.93 -0.78
C ALA A 48 -16.13 -5.21 -1.02
N ILE A 49 -14.80 -5.11 -0.97
CA ILE A 49 -13.90 -6.28 -1.05
C ILE A 49 -14.14 -7.23 0.13
N LYS A 50 -14.28 -6.71 1.35
CA LYS A 50 -14.67 -7.48 2.54
C LYS A 50 -15.97 -8.26 2.33
N LYS A 51 -16.97 -7.66 1.68
CA LYS A 51 -18.24 -8.35 1.37
C LYS A 51 -18.02 -9.54 0.42
N LYS A 52 -17.10 -9.43 -0.53
CA LYS A 52 -16.71 -10.53 -1.42
C LYS A 52 -15.94 -11.63 -0.70
N LEU A 53 -15.08 -11.27 0.26
CA LEU A 53 -14.36 -12.23 1.10
C LEU A 53 -15.32 -13.07 1.95
N ALA A 54 -16.40 -12.47 2.45
CA ALA A 54 -17.46 -13.16 3.21
C ALA A 54 -18.42 -14.00 2.32
N SER A 55 -18.12 -14.16 1.03
CA SER A 55 -18.89 -15.04 0.15
C SER A 55 -18.75 -16.50 0.60
N GLY A 56 -19.85 -17.25 0.56
CA GLY A 56 -19.82 -18.70 0.76
C GLY A 56 -19.11 -19.48 -0.36
N ASN A 57 -18.74 -18.81 -1.47
CA ASN A 57 -18.00 -19.44 -2.55
C ASN A 57 -16.48 -19.18 -2.38
N PRO A 58 -15.64 -20.23 -2.25
CA PRO A 58 -14.20 -20.08 -2.02
C PRO A 58 -13.46 -19.43 -3.19
N HIS A 59 -13.93 -19.58 -4.43
CA HIS A 59 -13.31 -18.90 -5.58
C HIS A 59 -13.52 -17.39 -5.50
N VAL A 60 -14.74 -16.95 -5.15
CA VAL A 60 -15.04 -15.52 -4.96
C VAL A 60 -14.19 -14.95 -3.81
N ALA A 61 -14.10 -15.68 -2.69
CA ALA A 61 -13.26 -15.29 -1.56
C ALA A 61 -11.78 -15.18 -1.97
N MET A 62 -11.23 -16.17 -2.68
CA MET A 62 -9.85 -16.15 -3.18
C MET A 62 -9.57 -14.98 -4.11
N PHE A 63 -10.43 -14.75 -5.11
CA PHE A 63 -10.24 -13.62 -6.02
C PHE A 63 -10.37 -12.28 -5.28
N SER A 64 -11.23 -12.18 -4.27
CA SER A 64 -11.32 -10.98 -3.45
C SER A 64 -10.03 -10.70 -2.67
N LEU A 65 -9.34 -11.74 -2.17
CA LEU A 65 -8.04 -11.60 -1.52
C LEU A 65 -6.95 -11.17 -2.50
N GLN A 66 -7.01 -11.60 -3.76
CA GLN A 66 -6.09 -11.13 -4.80
C GLN A 66 -6.34 -9.68 -5.20
N VAL A 67 -7.60 -9.25 -5.27
CA VAL A 67 -7.94 -7.83 -5.44
C VAL A 67 -7.40 -7.03 -4.27
N LEU A 68 -7.63 -7.48 -3.03
CA LEU A 68 -7.13 -6.84 -1.82
C LEU A 68 -5.60 -6.71 -1.82
N GLU A 69 -4.90 -7.79 -2.17
CA GLU A 69 -3.45 -7.83 -2.31
C GLU A 69 -2.96 -6.76 -3.29
N SER A 70 -3.59 -6.69 -4.48
CA SER A 70 -3.23 -5.70 -5.49
C SER A 70 -3.51 -4.27 -5.00
N CYS A 71 -4.64 -4.04 -4.32
CA CYS A 71 -4.94 -2.72 -3.76
C CYS A 71 -3.90 -2.29 -2.70
N VAL A 72 -3.49 -3.20 -1.81
CA VAL A 72 -2.43 -2.92 -0.81
C VAL A 72 -1.09 -2.65 -1.50
N LYS A 73 -0.77 -3.40 -2.57
CA LYS A 73 0.45 -3.21 -3.37
C LYS A 73 0.49 -1.85 -4.07
N ASN A 74 -0.62 -1.42 -4.65
CA ASN A 74 -0.61 -0.33 -5.63
C ASN A 74 -1.21 1.00 -5.14
N CYS A 75 -1.99 1.01 -4.06
CA CYS A 75 -2.73 2.22 -3.64
C CYS A 75 -2.09 2.97 -2.45
N GLY A 76 -0.98 2.47 -1.91
CA GLY A 76 -0.24 3.12 -0.82
C GLY A 76 -1.08 3.35 0.44
N SER A 77 -0.78 4.46 1.14
CA SER A 77 -1.41 4.80 2.43
C SER A 77 -2.93 4.84 2.39
N LEU A 78 -3.55 5.17 1.25
CA LEU A 78 -5.00 5.17 1.07
C LEU A 78 -5.64 3.85 1.49
N ILE A 79 -5.01 2.72 1.14
CA ILE A 79 -5.51 1.38 1.49
C ILE A 79 -4.84 0.86 2.76
N HIS A 80 -3.56 1.17 3.00
CA HIS A 80 -2.85 0.72 4.20
C HIS A 80 -3.54 1.18 5.49
N GLU A 81 -4.09 2.39 5.50
CA GLU A 81 -4.81 2.94 6.65
C GLU A 81 -6.13 2.22 6.94
N GLU A 82 -6.80 1.70 5.92
CA GLU A 82 -8.04 0.95 6.08
C GLU A 82 -7.77 -0.49 6.56
N VAL A 83 -6.76 -1.15 5.98
CA VAL A 83 -6.44 -2.56 6.30
C VAL A 83 -5.58 -2.71 7.55
N GLY A 84 -4.75 -1.72 7.91
CA GLY A 84 -3.83 -1.78 9.03
C GLY A 84 -4.47 -1.56 10.41
N THR A 85 -5.81 -1.50 10.49
CA THR A 85 -6.54 -1.28 11.73
C THR A 85 -6.71 -2.57 12.53
N LYS A 86 -6.83 -2.46 13.87
CA LYS A 86 -7.13 -3.61 14.74
C LYS A 86 -8.40 -4.35 14.33
N GLY A 87 -9.44 -3.62 13.94
CA GLY A 87 -10.71 -4.21 13.52
C GLY A 87 -10.60 -5.01 12.22
N TYR A 88 -9.80 -4.56 11.26
CA TYR A 88 -9.57 -5.32 10.03
C TYR A 88 -8.69 -6.54 10.26
N MET A 89 -7.69 -6.44 11.14
CA MET A 89 -6.87 -7.57 11.54
C MET A 89 -7.68 -8.67 12.25
N GLU A 90 -8.57 -8.32 13.16
CA GLU A 90 -9.46 -9.30 13.82
C GLU A 90 -10.36 -10.01 12.80
N LEU A 91 -10.84 -9.29 11.78
CA LEU A 91 -11.60 -9.89 10.70
C LEU A 91 -10.79 -10.94 9.91
N LEU A 92 -9.52 -10.66 9.60
CA LEU A 92 -8.67 -11.61 8.89
C LEU A 92 -8.35 -12.84 9.76
N ARG A 93 -8.09 -12.62 11.05
CA ARG A 93 -7.91 -13.71 12.02
C ARG A 93 -9.16 -14.58 12.13
N GLU A 94 -10.34 -13.98 12.22
CA GLU A 94 -11.61 -14.72 12.27
C GLU A 94 -11.88 -15.48 10.96
N THR A 95 -11.52 -14.90 9.81
CA THR A 95 -11.60 -15.57 8.51
C THR A 95 -10.74 -16.83 8.48
N VAL A 96 -9.51 -16.77 8.99
CA VAL A 96 -8.61 -17.94 9.09
C VAL A 96 -9.16 -19.03 10.03
N LYS A 97 -9.83 -18.62 11.11
CA LYS A 97 -10.44 -19.54 12.08
C LYS A 97 -11.69 -20.24 11.55
N THR A 98 -12.53 -19.51 10.81
CA THR A 98 -13.87 -19.97 10.41
C THR A 98 -13.91 -20.63 9.04
N THR A 99 -13.01 -20.25 8.13
CA THR A 99 -13.02 -20.83 6.78
C THR A 99 -12.64 -22.31 6.80
N THR A 100 -13.45 -23.13 6.13
CA THR A 100 -13.15 -24.56 5.88
C THR A 100 -12.25 -24.75 4.66
N HIS A 101 -11.97 -23.67 3.92
CA HIS A 101 -11.23 -23.71 2.66
C HIS A 101 -9.75 -23.35 2.85
N GLU A 102 -8.90 -24.35 2.69
CA GLU A 102 -7.46 -24.23 2.99
C GLU A 102 -6.73 -23.23 2.08
N ASN A 103 -7.16 -23.09 0.82
CA ASN A 103 -6.62 -22.08 -0.09
C ASN A 103 -6.86 -20.65 0.43
N VAL A 104 -8.08 -20.35 0.89
CA VAL A 104 -8.44 -19.05 1.49
C VAL A 104 -7.62 -18.82 2.75
N LYS A 105 -7.54 -19.82 3.63
CA LYS A 105 -6.75 -19.76 4.86
C LYS A 105 -5.29 -19.44 4.59
N ASN A 106 -4.66 -20.19 3.70
CA ASN A 106 -3.25 -20.01 3.32
C ASN A 106 -3.01 -18.64 2.71
N LYS A 107 -3.93 -18.15 1.87
CA LYS A 107 -3.78 -16.82 1.26
C LYS A 107 -3.88 -15.70 2.29
N VAL A 108 -4.78 -15.80 3.28
CA VAL A 108 -4.85 -14.80 4.36
C VAL A 108 -3.57 -14.81 5.20
N LEU A 109 -3.05 -15.99 5.55
CA LEU A 109 -1.78 -16.12 6.29
C LEU A 109 -0.61 -15.52 5.50
N GLU A 110 -0.53 -15.78 4.20
CA GLU A 110 0.45 -15.18 3.30
C GLU A 110 0.37 -13.65 3.31
N LEU A 111 -0.83 -13.08 3.15
CA LEU A 111 -1.02 -11.63 3.18
C LEU A 111 -0.62 -11.02 4.52
N LEU A 112 -1.06 -11.61 5.63
CA LEU A 112 -0.70 -11.15 6.97
C LEU A 112 0.82 -11.15 7.19
N GLN A 113 1.50 -12.22 6.77
CA GLN A 113 2.95 -12.32 6.91
C GLN A 113 3.68 -11.29 6.04
N THR A 114 3.24 -11.10 4.79
CA THR A 114 3.78 -10.08 3.88
C THR A 114 3.57 -8.67 4.42
N TRP A 115 2.39 -8.36 4.94
CA TRP A 115 2.07 -7.04 5.50
C TRP A 115 2.82 -6.79 6.80
N ALA A 116 2.98 -7.81 7.65
CA ALA A 116 3.76 -7.69 8.88
C ALA A 116 5.22 -7.34 8.57
N PHE A 117 5.81 -7.94 7.53
CA PHE A 117 7.16 -7.59 7.10
C PHE A 117 7.21 -6.20 6.46
N ALA A 118 6.31 -5.89 5.54
CA ALA A 118 6.34 -4.61 4.83
C ALA A 118 6.11 -3.40 5.77
N PHE A 119 5.24 -3.55 6.76
CA PHE A 119 4.93 -2.50 7.74
C PHE A 119 5.78 -2.55 9.01
N ARG A 120 6.82 -3.38 9.07
CA ARG A 120 7.61 -3.63 10.30
C ARG A 120 8.19 -2.36 10.95
N ASN A 121 8.49 -1.34 10.15
CA ASN A 121 9.07 -0.07 10.61
C ASN A 121 8.03 1.05 10.78
N SER A 122 6.74 0.73 10.68
CA SER A 122 5.65 1.69 10.73
C SER A 122 4.80 1.47 11.99
N PRO A 123 5.06 2.21 13.10
CA PRO A 123 4.31 2.05 14.36
C PRO A 123 2.79 2.19 14.20
N LYS A 124 2.35 2.96 13.20
CA LYS A 124 0.93 3.15 12.84
C LYS A 124 0.22 1.82 12.54
N TYR A 125 0.94 0.83 12.01
CA TYR A 125 0.39 -0.45 11.56
C TYR A 125 0.78 -1.62 12.48
N ARG A 126 1.18 -1.33 13.74
CA ARG A 126 1.60 -2.34 14.73
C ARG A 126 0.61 -3.50 14.88
N ALA A 127 -0.68 -3.23 14.73
CA ALA A 127 -1.74 -4.23 14.79
C ALA A 127 -1.50 -5.43 13.85
N VAL A 128 -0.86 -5.20 12.69
CA VAL A 128 -0.52 -6.25 11.74
C VAL A 128 0.52 -7.21 12.31
N GLN A 129 1.61 -6.67 12.89
CA GLN A 129 2.64 -7.48 13.53
C GLN A 129 2.10 -8.22 14.75
N ASP A 130 1.32 -7.54 15.59
CA ASP A 130 0.69 -8.14 16.77
C ASP A 130 -0.18 -9.34 16.37
N THR A 131 -0.97 -9.21 15.31
CA THR A 131 -1.86 -10.27 14.81
C THR A 131 -1.07 -11.48 14.32
N VAL A 132 0.00 -11.27 13.55
CA VAL A 132 0.87 -12.39 13.11
C VAL A 132 1.50 -13.10 14.29
N ASN A 133 1.99 -12.36 15.29
CA ASN A 133 2.60 -12.95 16.49
C ASN A 133 1.59 -13.76 17.31
N ILE A 134 0.38 -13.24 17.51
CA ILE A 134 -0.72 -13.94 18.18
C ILE A 134 -1.06 -15.22 17.42
N MET A 135 -1.24 -15.15 16.11
CA MET A 135 -1.59 -16.33 15.31
C MET A 135 -0.46 -17.38 15.29
N LYS A 136 0.81 -16.97 15.30
CA LYS A 136 1.94 -17.90 15.47
C LYS A 136 1.89 -18.58 16.84
N ALA A 137 1.59 -17.84 17.91
CA ALA A 137 1.43 -18.38 19.24
C ALA A 137 0.24 -19.35 19.36
N GLU A 138 -0.82 -19.13 18.58
CA GLU A 138 -1.97 -20.04 18.44
C GLU A 138 -1.65 -21.30 17.61
N GLY A 139 -0.46 -21.41 17.03
CA GLY A 139 0.01 -22.58 16.29
C GLY A 139 -0.21 -22.50 14.76
N TYR A 140 -0.67 -21.36 14.23
CA TYR A 140 -0.80 -21.20 12.78
C TYR A 140 0.58 -21.14 12.10
N LYS A 141 0.76 -21.96 11.06
CA LYS A 141 1.97 -22.00 10.26
C LYS A 141 1.88 -20.98 9.14
N PHE A 142 2.76 -19.99 9.18
CA PHE A 142 2.88 -18.98 8.13
C PHE A 142 3.82 -19.45 7.02
N PRO A 143 3.57 -19.08 5.75
CA PRO A 143 4.47 -19.39 4.66
C PRO A 143 5.80 -18.65 4.82
N THR A 144 6.85 -19.20 4.19
CA THR A 144 8.16 -18.55 4.15
C THR A 144 8.07 -17.32 3.26
N LEU A 145 8.51 -16.16 3.76
CA LEU A 145 8.60 -14.94 2.95
C LEU A 145 9.81 -15.00 2.03
N LYS A 146 9.61 -14.59 0.78
CA LYS A 146 10.69 -14.06 -0.04
C LYS A 146 10.66 -12.55 0.10
N GLU A 147 11.82 -11.91 0.29
CA GLU A 147 11.90 -10.45 0.46
C GLU A 147 11.27 -9.70 -0.72
N SER A 148 11.34 -10.27 -1.93
CA SER A 148 10.67 -9.76 -3.14
C SER A 148 9.16 -9.63 -3.01
N ASP A 149 8.51 -10.50 -2.23
CA ASP A 149 7.05 -10.57 -2.14
C ASP A 149 6.47 -9.42 -1.29
N ALA A 150 7.32 -8.81 -0.45
CA ALA A 150 6.97 -7.73 0.47
C ALA A 150 7.50 -6.36 0.05
N MET A 151 8.07 -6.24 -1.15
CA MET A 151 8.35 -4.95 -1.77
C MET A 151 7.05 -4.37 -2.31
N PHE A 152 6.27 -3.71 -1.45
CA PHE A 152 5.20 -2.84 -1.92
C PHE A 152 5.81 -1.67 -2.68
N SER A 153 5.47 -1.58 -3.96
CA SER A 153 5.83 -0.48 -4.82
C SER A 153 5.56 0.83 -4.11
N ALA A 154 6.60 1.66 -4.04
CA ALA A 154 6.49 3.11 -4.00
C ALA A 154 5.29 3.68 -3.24
N ASP A 155 5.47 4.09 -1.98
CA ASP A 155 4.74 5.25 -1.46
C ASP A 155 4.67 6.31 -2.59
N THR A 156 3.55 7.00 -2.71
CA THR A 156 3.46 8.08 -3.70
C THR A 156 4.48 9.15 -3.32
N ALA A 157 5.36 9.51 -4.24
CA ALA A 157 6.34 10.58 -4.01
C ALA A 157 5.58 11.85 -3.59
N PRO A 158 6.08 12.58 -2.58
CA PRO A 158 5.39 13.77 -2.08
C PRO A 158 5.25 14.84 -3.17
N GLU A 159 4.14 15.56 -3.14
CA GLU A 159 3.94 16.73 -4.02
C GLU A 159 5.05 17.77 -3.80
N TRP A 160 5.42 18.44 -4.89
CA TRP A 160 6.46 19.45 -4.85
C TRP A 160 5.88 20.77 -4.32
N ALA A 161 6.30 21.15 -3.13
CA ALA A 161 5.97 22.44 -2.57
C ALA A 161 6.68 23.57 -3.34
N ASP A 162 5.99 24.69 -3.50
CA ASP A 162 6.62 25.93 -3.97
C ASP A 162 6.93 26.87 -2.78
N GLY A 163 7.84 27.81 -3.00
CA GLY A 163 8.22 28.80 -2.00
C GLY A 163 9.23 29.82 -2.53
N GLU A 164 9.29 30.99 -1.88
CA GLU A 164 10.18 32.10 -2.26
C GLU A 164 11.59 31.98 -1.66
N CYS A 165 11.77 31.13 -0.66
CA CYS A 165 13.06 30.90 -0.01
C CYS A 165 13.36 29.42 0.20
N CYS A 166 14.64 29.09 0.39
CA CYS A 166 15.06 27.73 0.72
C CYS A 166 14.44 27.25 2.03
N HIS A 167 13.84 26.06 2.02
CA HIS A 167 13.20 25.46 3.19
C HIS A 167 14.15 25.26 4.39
N ARG A 168 15.47 25.13 4.15
CA ARG A 168 16.48 24.97 5.21
C ARG A 168 17.13 26.29 5.63
N CYS A 169 17.89 26.93 4.74
CA CYS A 169 18.69 28.11 5.09
C CYS A 169 17.97 29.45 4.86
N ARG A 170 16.73 29.43 4.34
CA ARG A 170 15.90 30.61 4.10
C ARG A 170 16.48 31.64 3.12
N VAL A 171 17.53 31.29 2.37
CA VAL A 171 18.02 32.14 1.27
C VAL A 171 16.91 32.35 0.23
N LEU A 172 16.71 33.59 -0.20
CA LEU A 172 15.72 33.94 -1.21
C LEU A 172 16.11 33.39 -2.58
N PHE A 173 15.13 32.88 -3.31
CA PHE A 173 15.32 32.46 -4.70
C PHE A 173 15.26 33.67 -5.64
N GLY A 174 15.93 33.56 -6.77
CA GLY A 174 15.98 34.61 -7.79
C GLY A 174 16.67 34.12 -9.06
N MET A 175 17.15 35.04 -9.89
CA MET A 175 17.78 34.68 -11.17
C MET A 175 19.05 33.84 -11.01
N VAL A 176 19.86 34.13 -9.98
CA VAL A 176 21.09 33.39 -9.68
C VAL A 176 20.82 32.19 -8.76
N GLN A 177 20.01 32.39 -7.72
CA GLN A 177 19.70 31.35 -6.75
C GLN A 177 18.45 30.57 -7.20
N ARG A 178 18.67 29.48 -7.93
CA ARG A 178 17.58 28.64 -8.48
C ARG A 178 16.96 27.72 -7.41
N LYS A 179 15.70 27.33 -7.67
CA LYS A 179 14.91 26.38 -6.88
C LYS A 179 15.28 24.93 -7.22
N HIS A 180 15.34 24.07 -6.20
CA HIS A 180 15.54 22.62 -6.36
C HIS A 180 14.64 21.85 -5.40
N HIS A 181 14.01 20.77 -5.86
CA HIS A 181 13.16 19.94 -5.02
C HIS A 181 13.88 18.70 -4.48
N CYS A 182 13.67 18.40 -3.20
CA CYS A 182 14.03 17.12 -2.61
C CYS A 182 13.00 16.06 -3.03
N ARG A 183 13.44 15.01 -3.74
CA ARG A 183 12.52 13.93 -4.19
C ARG A 183 11.96 13.12 -3.02
N ALA A 184 12.54 13.24 -1.83
CA ALA A 184 12.13 12.47 -0.67
C ALA A 184 11.06 13.15 0.21
N CYS A 185 11.00 14.49 0.23
CA CYS A 185 10.05 15.24 1.07
C CYS A 185 9.25 16.31 0.32
N GLY A 186 9.52 16.53 -0.96
CA GLY A 186 8.78 17.49 -1.79
C GLY A 186 9.11 18.97 -1.55
N GLN A 187 9.88 19.30 -0.51
CA GLN A 187 10.22 20.70 -0.18
C GLN A 187 11.23 21.32 -1.16
N VAL A 188 11.23 22.65 -1.25
CA VAL A 188 12.10 23.45 -2.12
C VAL A 188 13.37 23.94 -1.40
N PHE A 189 14.54 23.81 -2.03
CA PHE A 189 15.85 24.11 -1.47
C PHE A 189 16.77 24.84 -2.46
N CYS A 190 17.81 25.49 -1.94
CA CYS A 190 18.95 25.91 -2.75
C CYS A 190 19.84 24.71 -3.12
N GLY A 191 20.76 24.91 -4.07
CA GLY A 191 21.66 23.84 -4.54
C GLY A 191 22.53 23.25 -3.43
N GLN A 192 23.03 24.10 -2.51
CA GLN A 192 23.85 23.67 -1.38
C GLN A 192 23.08 22.77 -0.40
N CYS A 193 21.87 23.17 0.00
CA CYS A 193 21.04 22.42 0.96
C CYS A 193 20.42 21.14 0.39
N SER A 194 20.55 20.90 -0.91
CA SER A 194 20.05 19.71 -1.61
C SER A 194 21.12 19.07 -2.48
N SER A 195 22.37 19.11 -2.04
CA SER A 195 23.54 18.64 -2.79
C SER A 195 23.72 17.12 -2.83
N LYS A 196 22.92 16.37 -2.05
CA LYS A 196 23.01 14.91 -1.93
C LYS A 196 22.11 14.20 -2.95
N SER A 197 22.46 12.97 -3.28
CA SER A 197 21.68 12.08 -4.13
C SER A 197 21.62 10.69 -3.52
N CYS A 198 20.47 10.02 -3.57
CA CYS A 198 20.34 8.61 -3.19
C CYS A 198 19.16 7.95 -3.94
N THR A 199 19.09 6.62 -3.88
CA THR A 199 17.90 5.88 -4.33
C THR A 199 16.77 6.08 -3.32
N LEU A 200 15.52 6.02 -3.79
CA LEU A 200 14.33 6.05 -2.94
C LEU A 200 13.44 4.84 -3.28
N PRO A 201 13.81 3.62 -2.85
CA PRO A 201 13.05 2.41 -3.14
C PRO A 201 11.61 2.49 -2.60
N LYS A 202 11.43 3.15 -1.46
CA LYS A 202 10.11 3.45 -0.89
C LYS A 202 9.22 4.31 -1.77
N PHE A 203 9.75 4.98 -2.80
CA PHE A 203 8.99 5.75 -3.79
C PHE A 203 9.12 5.14 -5.20
N GLY A 204 9.65 3.91 -5.32
CA GLY A 204 9.88 3.23 -6.60
C GLY A 204 10.97 3.88 -7.45
N ILE A 205 11.85 4.66 -6.84
CA ILE A 205 12.93 5.36 -7.53
C ILE A 205 14.23 4.58 -7.30
N GLU A 206 14.55 3.73 -8.25
CA GLU A 206 15.75 2.86 -8.21
C GLU A 206 17.02 3.57 -8.68
N ARG A 207 16.89 4.72 -9.34
CA ARG A 207 18.02 5.58 -9.73
C ARG A 207 18.34 6.61 -8.64
N GLU A 208 19.58 7.05 -8.56
CA GLU A 208 19.94 8.15 -7.65
C GLU A 208 19.23 9.45 -8.04
N VAL A 209 18.57 10.07 -7.06
CA VAL A 209 17.87 11.33 -7.22
C VAL A 209 18.22 12.31 -6.11
N ARG A 210 18.10 13.60 -6.42
CA ARG A 210 18.43 14.69 -5.50
C ARG A 210 17.57 14.65 -4.23
N VAL A 211 18.24 14.77 -3.08
CA VAL A 211 17.61 14.87 -1.77
C VAL A 211 18.27 15.96 -0.92
N CYS A 212 17.54 16.50 0.04
CA CYS A 212 18.14 17.35 1.08
C CYS A 212 18.98 16.51 2.04
N GLU A 213 19.94 17.13 2.74
CA GLU A 213 20.81 16.43 3.69
C GLU A 213 20.03 15.66 4.76
N ALA A 214 18.99 16.27 5.34
CA ALA A 214 18.17 15.61 6.35
C ALA A 214 17.44 14.36 5.81
N CYS A 215 17.04 14.35 4.55
CA CYS A 215 16.46 13.16 3.92
C CYS A 215 17.52 12.13 3.57
N TYR A 216 18.70 12.57 3.10
CA TYR A 216 19.81 11.68 2.79
C TYR A 216 20.25 10.89 4.03
N GLU A 217 20.39 11.56 5.19
CA GLU A 217 20.74 10.91 6.45
C GLU A 217 19.67 9.93 6.93
N LYS A 218 18.38 10.23 6.71
CA LYS A 218 17.27 9.33 7.06
C LYS A 218 17.20 8.08 6.18
N VAL A 219 17.66 8.18 4.93
CA VAL A 219 17.61 7.07 3.97
C VAL A 219 18.83 6.16 4.12
N ASN A 220 19.98 6.70 4.52
CA ASN A 220 21.26 5.97 4.61
C ASN A 220 21.69 5.64 6.07
N LYS A 221 20.76 5.73 7.02
CA LYS A 221 20.90 5.18 8.38
C LYS A 221 20.15 3.85 8.46
#